data_AF-A0A523C319-F1
#
_entry.id   AF-A0A523C319-F1
#
_cell.length_a   1.000
_cell.length_b   1.000
_cell.length_c   1.000
_cell.angle_alpha   90.00
_cell.angle_beta   90.00
_cell.angle_gamma   90.00
#
_symmetry.space_group_name_H-M   'P 1'
#
loop_
_entity.id
_entity.type
_entity.pdbx_description
1 polymer ?
#
loop_
_entity_poly.entity_id
_entity_poly.type
_entity_poly.pdbx_seq_one_letter_code
_entity_poly.pdbx_strand_id
1 'polypeptide(L)'
;MDALNSSPEDMGAVLVERTLRSGQSVSYAGHVVVLGDVHPGAEIVAGGNILVLGTLQGTVHAGVGGNEAAVVVAFRLRPSQLRIAHHITRPPDGQEFVPEEPEIARVKNGMVIIEKFGQHREG
;
A
#
# COMPACT_ATOMS: atom_id res chain seq x y z
N MET A 1 -6.76 -22.81 14.25
CA MET A 1 -7.31 -21.72 13.42
C MET A 1 -6.33 -21.52 12.29
N ASP A 2 -6.67 -22.00 11.10
CA ASP A 2 -5.78 -21.95 9.95
C ASP A 2 -5.77 -20.52 9.41
N ALA A 3 -4.57 -19.98 9.15
CA ALA A 3 -4.34 -18.61 8.68
C ALA A 3 -5.00 -18.28 7.32
N LEU A 4 -5.66 -19.27 6.70
CA LEU A 4 -6.36 -19.18 5.42
C LEU A 4 -7.83 -18.72 5.54
N ASN A 5 -8.38 -18.67 6.77
CA ASN A 5 -9.78 -18.31 7.02
C ASN A 5 -9.98 -17.06 7.90
N SER A 6 -8.92 -16.30 8.20
CA SER A 6 -9.08 -15.02 8.91
C SER A 6 -9.67 -13.99 7.96
N SER A 7 -10.78 -13.36 8.36
CA SER A 7 -11.30 -12.20 7.66
C SER A 7 -10.25 -11.07 7.69
N PRO A 8 -10.25 -10.13 6.73
CA PRO A 8 -9.29 -9.01 6.73
C PRO A 8 -9.29 -8.20 8.04
N GLU A 9 -10.41 -8.19 8.74
CA GLU A 9 -10.66 -7.52 10.02
C GLU A 9 -10.08 -8.25 11.24
N ASP A 10 -9.76 -9.55 11.10
CA ASP A 10 -9.08 -10.34 12.13
C ASP A 10 -7.54 -10.27 12.03
N MET A 11 -7.01 -9.58 11.01
CA MET A 11 -5.57 -9.47 10.79
C MET A 11 -4.95 -8.42 11.71
N GLY A 12 -3.87 -8.79 12.41
CA GLY A 12 -3.07 -7.84 13.18
C GLY A 12 -2.43 -6.77 12.28
N ALA A 13 -1.88 -5.73 12.91
CA ALA A 13 -1.07 -4.72 12.23
C ALA A 13 0.31 -4.63 12.87
N VAL A 14 1.36 -4.51 12.05
CA VAL A 14 2.69 -4.11 12.51
C VAL A 14 2.87 -2.61 12.32
N LEU A 15 3.32 -1.94 13.38
CA LEU A 15 3.69 -0.53 13.34
C LEU A 15 5.21 -0.39 13.13
N VAL A 16 5.59 0.34 12.10
CA VAL A 16 6.98 0.65 11.77
C VAL A 16 7.22 2.13 12.02
N GLU A 17 7.83 2.44 13.16
CA GLU A 17 8.04 3.81 13.64
C GLU A 17 9.32 4.45 13.08
N ARG A 18 9.55 4.30 11.77
CA ARG A 18 10.71 4.86 11.06
C ARG A 18 10.51 4.91 9.55
N THR A 19 11.26 5.79 8.89
CA THR A 19 11.45 5.77 7.43
C THR A 19 12.11 4.46 6.97
N LEU A 20 11.60 3.88 5.88
CA LEU A 20 12.25 2.79 5.16
C LEU A 20 13.15 3.35 4.06
N ARG A 21 14.43 2.97 4.09
CA ARG A 21 15.47 3.40 3.14
C ARG A 21 15.77 2.29 2.13
N SER A 22 16.46 2.66 1.05
CA SER A 22 16.90 1.72 0.02
C SER A 22 17.55 0.47 0.62
N GLY A 23 17.13 -0.71 0.15
CA GLY A 23 17.60 -2.01 0.62
C GLY A 23 16.90 -2.54 1.88
N GLN A 24 16.02 -1.76 2.51
CA GLN A 24 15.22 -2.22 3.64
C GLN A 24 13.90 -2.82 3.16
N SER A 25 13.50 -3.94 3.78
CA SER A 25 12.21 -4.60 3.51
C SER A 25 11.45 -4.84 4.80
N VAL A 26 10.12 -4.72 4.72
CA VAL A 26 9.17 -5.10 5.77
C VAL A 26 8.19 -6.11 5.18
N SER A 27 8.07 -7.28 5.79
CA SER A 27 7.09 -8.30 5.41
C SER A 27 6.25 -8.69 6.62
N TYR A 28 4.93 -8.67 6.47
CA TYR A 28 4.01 -9.02 7.55
C TYR A 28 2.74 -9.67 7.03
N ALA A 29 2.26 -10.69 7.75
CA ALA A 29 1.09 -11.46 7.34
C ALA A 29 -0.21 -10.63 7.37
N GLY A 30 -0.31 -9.62 8.24
CA GLY A 30 -1.46 -8.73 8.35
C GLY A 30 -1.26 -7.39 7.66
N HIS A 31 -1.64 -6.32 8.35
CA HIS A 31 -1.48 -4.94 7.89
C HIS A 31 -0.11 -4.37 8.24
N VAL A 32 0.41 -3.48 7.40
CA VAL A 32 1.63 -2.72 7.69
C VAL A 32 1.29 -1.25 7.80
N VAL A 33 1.68 -0.61 8.91
CA VAL A 33 1.57 0.84 9.10
C VAL A 33 2.97 1.42 9.27
N VAL A 34 3.33 2.41 8.47
CA VAL A 34 4.62 3.11 8.54
C VAL A 34 4.40 4.54 9.01
N LEU A 35 5.06 4.92 10.11
CA LEU A 35 5.15 6.30 10.59
C LEU A 35 6.41 6.95 9.99
N GLY A 36 6.34 7.31 8.72
CA GLY A 36 7.46 7.90 7.99
C GLY A 36 7.37 7.65 6.48
N ASP A 37 8.45 7.97 5.79
CA ASP A 37 8.57 7.78 4.35
C ASP A 37 9.02 6.37 3.98
N VAL A 38 8.78 5.99 2.73
CA VAL A 38 9.31 4.78 2.09
C VAL A 38 10.09 5.23 0.87
N HIS A 39 11.40 5.21 0.93
CA HIS A 39 12.25 5.71 -0.15
C HIS A 39 12.36 4.72 -1.32
N PRO A 40 12.82 5.17 -2.50
CA PRO A 40 13.17 4.27 -3.59
C PRO A 40 14.08 3.13 -3.14
N GLY A 41 13.84 1.93 -3.65
CA GLY A 41 14.59 0.73 -3.29
C GLY A 41 14.23 0.11 -1.94
N ALA A 42 13.30 0.70 -1.18
CA ALA A 42 12.67 0.03 -0.04
C ALA A 42 11.47 -0.81 -0.50
N GLU A 43 11.13 -1.84 0.29
CA GLU A 43 10.03 -2.77 -0.02
C GLU A 43 9.09 -2.97 1.18
N ILE A 44 7.78 -3.02 0.90
CA ILE A 44 6.76 -3.45 1.87
C ILE A 44 5.91 -4.57 1.26
N VAL A 45 5.78 -5.67 1.99
CA VAL A 45 4.93 -6.81 1.64
C VAL A 45 3.94 -7.06 2.78
N ALA A 46 2.65 -7.02 2.49
CA ALA A 46 1.58 -7.18 3.47
C ALA A 46 0.52 -8.17 2.98
N GLY A 47 0.06 -9.06 3.87
CA GLY A 47 -1.10 -9.91 3.57
C GLY A 47 -2.42 -9.14 3.57
N GLY A 48 -2.50 -8.02 4.28
CA GLY A 48 -3.61 -7.08 4.23
C GLY A 48 -3.22 -5.72 3.65
N ASN A 49 -3.78 -4.66 4.24
CA ASN A 49 -3.56 -3.27 3.87
C ASN A 49 -2.15 -2.74 4.17
N ILE A 50 -1.74 -1.71 3.43
CA ILE A 50 -0.52 -0.93 3.69
C ILE A 50 -0.91 0.53 3.90
N LEU A 51 -0.49 1.11 5.03
CA LEU A 51 -0.66 2.52 5.34
C LEU A 51 0.70 3.17 5.53
N VAL A 52 0.98 4.23 4.77
CA VAL A 52 2.22 5.00 4.88
C VAL A 52 1.88 6.43 5.24
N LEU A 53 2.14 6.82 6.49
CA LEU A 53 1.92 8.18 6.96
C LEU A 53 3.10 9.08 6.54
N GLY A 54 3.28 9.20 5.22
CA GLY A 54 4.40 9.86 4.57
C GLY A 54 4.38 9.67 3.05
N THR A 55 5.55 9.79 2.43
CA THR A 55 5.76 9.63 0.99
C THR A 55 6.12 8.19 0.67
N LEU A 56 5.35 7.54 -0.21
CA LEU A 56 5.63 6.21 -0.71
C LEU A 56 6.34 6.27 -2.06
N GLN A 57 7.63 5.95 -2.11
CA GLN A 57 8.46 5.91 -3.34
C GLN A 57 9.08 4.54 -3.64
N GLY A 58 9.00 3.60 -2.69
CA GLY A 58 9.48 2.23 -2.86
C GLY A 58 8.49 1.32 -3.58
N THR A 59 8.77 0.01 -3.51
CA THR A 59 7.89 -1.04 -4.03
C THR A 59 6.97 -1.54 -2.92
N VAL A 60 5.68 -1.71 -3.24
CA VAL A 60 4.72 -2.27 -2.27
C VAL A 60 3.88 -3.38 -2.86
N HIS A 61 3.54 -4.35 -2.01
CA HIS A 61 2.59 -5.41 -2.32
C HIS A 61 1.63 -5.63 -1.16
N ALA A 62 0.39 -5.18 -1.33
CA ALA A 62 -0.70 -5.44 -0.39
C ALA A 62 -1.51 -6.66 -0.84
N GLY A 63 -2.19 -7.32 0.09
CA GLY A 63 -3.09 -8.42 -0.22
C GLY A 63 -2.38 -9.66 -0.78
N VAL A 64 -1.16 -9.99 -0.35
CA VAL A 64 -0.33 -11.03 -1.00
C VAL A 64 -0.98 -12.42 -1.08
N GLY A 65 -1.96 -12.70 -0.21
CA GLY A 65 -2.77 -13.92 -0.23
C GLY A 65 -3.89 -13.92 -1.29
N GLY A 66 -3.90 -12.98 -2.23
CA GLY A 66 -4.95 -12.84 -3.24
C GLY A 66 -6.11 -11.93 -2.83
N ASN A 67 -5.96 -11.16 -1.75
CA ASN A 67 -6.99 -10.24 -1.28
C ASN A 67 -7.03 -8.98 -2.15
N GLU A 68 -7.94 -8.94 -3.13
CA GLU A 68 -8.15 -7.77 -3.99
C GLU A 68 -8.80 -6.58 -3.28
N ALA A 69 -9.43 -6.81 -2.12
CA ALA A 69 -10.01 -5.74 -1.31
C ALA A 69 -8.96 -4.99 -0.48
N ALA A 70 -7.70 -5.45 -0.47
CA ALA A 70 -6.62 -4.75 0.20
C ALA A 70 -6.36 -3.38 -0.45
N VAL A 71 -5.99 -2.40 0.37
CA VAL A 71 -5.71 -1.04 -0.07
C VAL A 71 -4.30 -0.61 0.30
N VAL A 72 -3.76 0.33 -0.47
CA VAL A 72 -2.54 1.06 -0.14
C VAL A 72 -2.89 2.53 0.00
N VAL A 73 -2.57 3.14 1.14
CA VAL A 73 -2.81 4.56 1.39
C VAL A 73 -1.49 5.23 1.73
N ALA A 74 -1.27 6.43 1.17
CA ALA A 74 -0.14 7.27 1.53
C ALA A 74 -0.52 8.75 1.50
N PHE A 75 0.22 9.61 2.21
CA PHE A 75 0.07 11.05 2.03
C PHE A 75 0.50 11.48 0.64
N ARG A 76 1.50 10.80 0.06
CA ARG A 76 1.91 10.96 -1.34
C ARG A 76 2.22 9.59 -1.92
N LEU A 77 1.46 9.16 -2.92
CA LEU A 77 1.60 7.83 -3.51
C LEU A 77 2.42 7.93 -4.81
N ARG A 78 3.73 7.69 -4.72
CA ARG A 78 4.68 7.69 -5.86
C ARG A 78 5.48 6.38 -5.97
N PRO A 79 4.84 5.22 -5.84
CA PRO A 79 5.55 3.94 -5.76
C PRO A 79 6.34 3.68 -7.03
N SER A 80 7.57 3.16 -6.90
CA SER A 80 8.28 2.58 -8.05
C SER A 80 7.49 1.43 -8.68
N GLN A 81 6.76 0.70 -7.84
CA GLN A 81 5.80 -0.32 -8.25
C GLN A 81 4.77 -0.54 -7.14
N LEU A 82 3.50 -0.68 -7.51
CA LEU A 82 2.42 -0.99 -6.57
C LEU A 82 1.69 -2.24 -7.03
N ARG A 83 1.55 -3.21 -6.13
CA ARG A 83 0.77 -4.42 -6.35
C ARG A 83 -0.32 -4.57 -5.29
N ILE A 84 -1.52 -4.95 -5.71
CA ILE A 84 -2.61 -5.38 -4.84
C ILE A 84 -3.08 -6.74 -5.34
N ALA A 85 -3.00 -7.77 -4.49
CA ALA A 85 -3.19 -9.16 -4.91
C ALA A 85 -2.29 -9.50 -6.12
N HIS A 86 -2.88 -9.83 -7.27
CA HIS A 86 -2.16 -10.11 -8.51
C HIS A 86 -2.12 -8.92 -9.48
N HIS A 87 -2.78 -7.81 -9.15
CA HIS A 87 -2.85 -6.61 -9.98
C HIS A 87 -1.64 -5.72 -9.74
N ILE A 88 -0.92 -5.39 -10.81
CA ILE A 88 0.28 -4.56 -10.76
C ILE A 88 0.04 -3.26 -11.51
N THR A 89 0.52 -2.16 -10.94
CA THR A 89 0.60 -0.87 -11.61
C THR A 89 1.98 -0.24 -11.38
N ARG A 90 2.38 0.56 -12.36
CA ARG A 90 3.56 1.42 -12.28
C ARG A 90 3.13 2.82 -12.74
N PRO A 91 3.62 3.89 -12.08
CA PRO A 91 3.40 5.24 -12.60
C PRO A 91 3.89 5.34 -14.05
N PRO A 92 3.22 6.11 -14.92
CA PRO A 92 3.73 6.43 -16.25
C PRO A 92 5.09 7.11 -16.16
N ASP A 93 6.01 6.78 -17.08
CA ASP A 93 7.33 7.40 -17.12
C ASP A 93 7.22 8.93 -17.33
N GLY A 94 7.98 9.71 -16.56
CA GLY A 94 8.20 11.15 -16.83
C GLY A 94 7.15 12.14 -16.32
N GLN A 95 6.09 11.71 -15.64
CA GLN A 95 5.18 12.64 -14.95
C GLN A 95 5.51 12.74 -13.45
N GLU A 96 6.15 13.83 -13.06
CA GLU A 96 6.21 14.25 -11.65
C GLU A 96 4.85 14.82 -11.22
N PHE A 97 3.88 13.94 -10.99
CA PHE A 97 2.68 14.35 -10.26
C PHE A 97 3.03 14.44 -8.77
N VAL A 98 2.81 15.61 -8.18
CA VAL A 98 2.91 15.81 -6.74
C VAL A 98 1.49 15.86 -6.19
N PRO A 99 0.97 14.76 -5.61
CA PRO A 99 -0.28 14.82 -4.90
C PRO A 99 -0.14 15.81 -3.73
N GLU A 100 -1.02 16.80 -3.67
CA GLU A 100 -1.13 17.71 -2.51
C GLU A 100 -1.95 17.08 -1.38
N GLU A 101 -2.76 16.09 -1.71
CA GLU A 101 -3.69 15.40 -0.81
C GLU A 101 -3.31 13.92 -0.68
N PRO A 102 -3.64 13.28 0.47
CA PRO A 102 -3.46 11.84 0.60
C PRO A 102 -4.25 11.07 -0.44
N GLU A 103 -3.74 9.91 -0.85
CA GLU A 103 -4.29 9.07 -1.91
C GLU A 103 -4.49 7.63 -1.44
N ILE A 104 -5.43 6.94 -2.08
CA ILE A 104 -5.71 5.53 -1.89
C ILE A 104 -5.66 4.79 -3.22
N ALA A 105 -4.83 3.75 -3.26
CA ALA A 105 -4.83 2.77 -4.34
C ALA A 105 -5.70 1.56 -3.95
N ARG A 106 -6.56 1.14 -4.87
CA ARG A 106 -7.46 -0.02 -4.71
C ARG A 106 -7.71 -0.72 -6.06
N VAL A 107 -8.18 -1.95 -6.03
CA VAL A 107 -8.61 -2.65 -7.25
C VAL A 107 -10.06 -2.27 -7.57
N LYS A 108 -10.32 -1.87 -8.83
CA LYS A 108 -11.66 -1.65 -9.39
C LYS A 108 -11.67 -2.20 -10.81
N ASN A 109 -12.63 -3.08 -11.12
CA ASN A 109 -12.76 -3.73 -12.42
C ASN A 109 -11.45 -4.41 -12.89
N GLY A 110 -10.73 -5.07 -11.99
CA GLY A 110 -9.47 -5.76 -12.29
C GLY A 110 -8.30 -4.82 -12.61
N MET A 111 -8.40 -3.53 -12.30
CA MET A 111 -7.32 -2.57 -12.45
C MET A 111 -7.05 -1.88 -11.13
N VAL A 112 -5.78 -1.56 -10.87
CA VAL A 112 -5.44 -0.68 -9.77
C VAL A 112 -5.75 0.76 -10.18
N ILE A 113 -6.63 1.40 -9.42
CA ILE A 113 -6.95 2.82 -9.54
C ILE A 113 -6.37 3.57 -8.33
N ILE A 114 -6.01 4.84 -8.53
CA ILE A 114 -5.53 5.75 -7.49
C ILE A 114 -6.50 6.92 -7.43
N GLU A 115 -7.00 7.22 -6.24
CA GLU A 115 -7.98 8.28 -6.00
C GLU A 115 -7.57 9.10 -4.77
N LYS A 116 -8.09 10.32 -4.67
CA LYS A 116 -7.95 11.15 -3.46
C LYS A 116 -8.60 10.45 -2.26
N PHE A 117 -7.87 10.36 -1.16
CA PHE A 117 -8.38 9.80 0.09
C PHE A 117 -9.48 10.70 0.66
N GLY A 118 -10.61 10.11 1.03
CA GLY A 118 -11.73 10.82 1.65
C GLY A 118 -12.78 11.40 0.68
N GLN A 119 -12.57 11.33 -0.63
CA GLN A 119 -13.56 11.85 -1.61
C GLN A 119 -14.75 10.92 -1.89
N HIS A 120 -14.78 9.71 -1.31
CA HIS A 120 -15.97 8.85 -1.28
C HIS A 120 -16.35 8.56 0.18
N ARG A 121 -17.03 9.51 0.82
CA ARG A 121 -17.94 9.24 1.95
C ARG A 121 -19.36 9.41 1.43
N GLU A 122 -19.84 8.45 0.65
CA GLU A 122 -21.28 8.23 0.59
C GLU A 122 -21.60 7.27 1.74
N GLY A 123 -22.53 7.70 2.59
CA GLY A 123 -23.00 6.93 3.74
C GLY A 123 -23.96 5.82 3.36
#